data_AF-A0A2G1Z093-F1
#
_entry.id   AF-A0A2G1Z093-F1
#
_cell.length_a   1.000
_cell.length_b   1.000
_cell.length_c   1.000
_cell.angle_alpha   90.00
_cell.angle_beta   90.00
_cell.angle_gamma   90.00
#
_symmetry.space_group_name_H-M   'P 1'
#
loop_
_entity.id
_entity.type
_entity.pdbx_description
1 polymer ?
#
loop_
_entity_poly.entity_id
_entity_poly.type
_entity_poly.pdbx_seq_one_letter_code
_entity_poly.pdbx_strand_id
1 'polypeptide(L)' 'MTAEMEIREIHDLTSNVAQHYMAKYGEEAVPFLEKAATAFEDNDDIHGRNRLLRLRDEILIARLQAR' A
#
# COMPACT_ATOMS: atom_id res chain seq x y z
N MET A 1 17.86 10.65 15.54
CA MET A 1 17.24 10.04 14.34
C MET A 1 17.29 11.08 13.24
N THR A 2 17.75 10.74 12.03
CA THR A 2 17.76 11.66 10.88
C THR A 2 16.49 11.44 10.06
N ALA A 3 15.97 12.49 9.40
CA ALA A 3 14.75 12.39 8.60
C ALA A 3 14.83 11.31 7.49
N GLU A 4 16.03 11.08 6.93
CA GLU A 4 16.26 10.04 5.93
C GLU A 4 16.05 8.62 6.48
N MET A 5 16.40 8.39 7.74
CA MET A 5 16.24 7.09 8.40
C MET A 5 14.76 6.83 8.71
N GLU A 6 14.02 7.86 9.15
CA GLU A 6 12.57 7.78 9.37
C GLU A 6 11.81 7.47 8.07
N ILE A 7 12.17 8.13 6.97
CA ILE A 7 11.56 7.89 5.65
C ILE A 7 11.80 6.44 5.20
N ARG A 8 13.01 5.91 5.41
CA ARG A 8 13.34 4.51 5.07
C ARG A 8 12.54 3.51 5.89
N GLU A 9 12.44 3.71 7.21
CA GLU A 9 11.65 2.83 8.09
C GLU A 9 10.16 2.81 7.70
N ILE A 10 9.60 3.96 7.34
CA ILE A 10 8.21 4.06 6.87
C ILE A 10 8.02 3.31 5.56
N HIS A 11 8.99 3.42 4.64
CA HIS A 11 8.97 2.68 3.37
C HIS A 11 9.04 1.17 3.60
N ASP A 12 9.95 0.69 4.46
CA ASP A 12 10.12 -0.72 4.78
C ASP A 12 8.85 -1.31 5.43
N LEU A 13 8.22 -0.56 6.33
CA LEU A 13 6.94 -0.97 6.94
C LEU A 13 5.83 -1.04 5.88
N THR A 14 5.78 -0.07 4.96
CA THR A 14 4.78 -0.04 3.88
C THR A 14 4.97 -1.22 2.93
N SER A 15 6.22 -1.53 2.56
CA SER A 15 6.59 -2.69 1.74
C SER A 15 6.19 -4.02 2.39
N ASN A 16 6.45 -4.20 3.69
CA ASN A 16 6.07 -5.41 4.42
C ASN A 16 4.55 -5.61 4.44
N VAL A 17 3.79 -4.53 4.64
CA VAL A 17 2.32 -4.59 4.61
C VAL A 17 1.83 -4.90 3.20
N ALA A 18 2.41 -4.29 2.16
CA ALA A 18 2.08 -4.59 0.76
C ALA A 18 2.30 -6.09 0.42
N GLN A 19 3.42 -6.66 0.88
CA GLN A 19 3.69 -8.09 0.74
C GLN A 19 2.68 -8.97 1.48
N HIS A 20 2.24 -8.56 2.68
CA HIS A 20 1.18 -9.28 3.40
C HIS A 20 -0.13 -9.31 2.61
N TYR A 21 -0.54 -8.18 2.02
CA TYR A 21 -1.73 -8.12 1.17
C TYR A 21 -1.60 -9.03 -0.07
N MET A 22 -0.44 -9.01 -0.72
CA MET A 22 -0.17 -9.93 -1.83
C MET A 22 -0.21 -11.39 -1.42
N ALA A 23 0.37 -11.76 -0.27
CA ALA A 23 0.34 -13.13 0.23
C ALA A 23 -1.09 -13.59 0.59
N LYS A 24 -1.92 -12.68 1.11
CA LYS A 24 -3.28 -12.99 1.56
C LYS A 24 -4.30 -13.05 0.42
N TYR A 25 -4.23 -12.11 -0.52
CA TYR A 25 -5.25 -11.92 -1.55
C TYR A 25 -4.76 -12.23 -2.97
N GLY A 26 -3.45 -12.46 -3.16
CA GLY A 26 -2.89 -12.83 -4.46
C GLY A 26 -3.16 -11.77 -5.54
N GLU A 27 -3.72 -12.21 -6.66
CA GLU A 27 -4.07 -11.32 -7.78
C GLU A 27 -5.13 -10.28 -7.40
N GLU A 28 -6.01 -10.61 -6.44
CA GLU A 28 -7.08 -9.75 -5.95
C GLU A 28 -6.61 -8.65 -4.99
N ALA A 29 -5.34 -8.63 -4.60
CA ALA A 29 -4.82 -7.65 -3.65
C ALA A 29 -5.00 -6.20 -4.12
N VAL A 30 -4.76 -5.93 -5.41
CA VAL A 30 -4.91 -4.58 -6.00
C VAL A 30 -6.39 -4.16 -6.06
N PRO A 31 -7.30 -4.95 -6.68
CA PRO A 31 -8.74 -4.64 -6.66
C PRO A 31 -9.32 -4.46 -5.25
N PHE A 32 -8.88 -5.27 -4.29
CA PHE A 32 -9.29 -5.14 -2.90
C PHE A 32 -8.90 -3.79 -2.30
N LEU A 33 -7.64 -3.38 -2.47
CA LEU A 33 -7.12 -2.11 -1.93
C LEU A 33 -7.82 -0.90 -2.58
N GLU A 34 -8.12 -0.98 -3.88
CA GLU A 34 -8.86 0.09 -4.58
C GLU A 34 -10.29 0.21 -4.06
N LYS A 35 -11.00 -0.92 -3.94
CA LYS A 35 -12.36 -0.92 -3.38
C LYS A 35 -12.38 -0.40 -1.94
N ALA A 36 -11.41 -0.78 -1.13
CA ALA A 36 -11.26 -0.28 0.23
C ALA A 36 -10.95 1.23 0.24
N ALA A 37 -10.10 1.72 -0.66
CA ALA A 37 -9.79 3.14 -0.75
C ALA A 37 -11.03 3.99 -1.10
N THR A 38 -11.89 3.52 -2.01
CA THR A 38 -13.18 4.16 -2.29
C THR A 38 -14.07 4.21 -1.05
N ALA A 39 -14.18 3.12 -0.31
CA ALA A 39 -14.98 3.11 0.92
C ALA A 39 -14.46 4.10 1.98
N PHE A 40 -13.14 4.34 2.05
CA PHE A 40 -12.57 5.35 2.94
C PHE A 40 -12.83 6.78 2.45
N GLU A 41 -12.76 7.01 1.13
CA GLU A 41 -13.13 8.27 0.50
C GLU A 41 -14.61 8.62 0.75
N ASP A 42 -15.50 7.64 0.62
CA ASP A 42 -16.94 7.79 0.90
C ASP A 42 -17.24 8.14 2.37
N ASN A 43 -16.32 7.82 3.29
CA ASN A 43 -16.40 8.15 4.71
C ASN A 43 -15.59 9.41 5.09
N ASP A 44 -15.11 10.18 4.11
CA ASP A 44 -14.30 11.40 4.28
C ASP A 44 -12.94 11.16 4.97
N ASP A 45 -12.45 9.90 5.01
CA ASP A 45 -11.13 9.54 5.53
C ASP A 45 -10.08 9.52 4.42
N ILE A 46 -9.62 10.72 4.06
CA ILE A 46 -8.56 10.92 3.06
C ILE A 46 -7.23 10.29 3.47
N HIS A 47 -6.93 10.22 4.76
CA HIS A 47 -5.67 9.63 5.24
C HIS A 47 -5.66 8.11 5.05
N GLY A 48 -6.75 7.44 5.42
CA GLY A 48 -6.90 6.00 5.22
C GLY A 48 -6.93 5.64 3.73
N ARG A 49 -7.66 6.40 2.90
CA ARG A 49 -7.62 6.27 1.44
C ARG A 49 -6.19 6.32 0.90
N ASN A 50 -5.44 7.38 1.23
CA ASN A 50 -4.09 7.58 0.72
C ASN A 50 -3.12 6.49 1.19
N ARG A 51 -3.30 5.97 2.41
CA ARG A 51 -2.50 4.84 2.89
C ARG A 51 -2.75 3.57 2.07
N LEU A 52 -4.01 3.27 1.75
CA LEU A 52 -4.36 2.11 0.93
C LEU A 52 -3.83 2.23 -0.50
N LEU A 53 -3.91 3.44 -1.10
CA LEU A 53 -3.36 3.70 -2.43
C LEU A 53 -1.83 3.55 -2.46
N ARG A 54 -1.11 3.99 -1.42
CA ARG A 54 0.33 3.74 -1.32
C ARG A 54 0.66 2.24 -1.28
N LEU A 55 -0.08 1.45 -0.51
CA LEU A 55 0.11 -0.01 -0.47
C LEU A 55 -0.14 -0.65 -1.83
N ARG A 56 -1.17 -0.19 -2.56
CA ARG A 56 -1.45 -0.63 -3.92
C ARG A 56 -0.28 -0.31 -4.85
N ASP A 57 0.24 0.91 -4.77
CA ASP A 57 1.33 1.36 -5.63
C ASP A 57 2.61 0.55 -5.37
N GLU A 58 2.94 0.25 -4.11
CA GLU A 58 4.05 -0.65 -3.77
C GLU A 58 3.91 -2.04 -4.41
N ILE A 59 2.70 -2.60 -4.40
CA ILE A 59 2.42 -3.89 -5.05
C ILE A 59 2.65 -3.79 -6.56
N LEU A 60 2.16 -2.73 -7.20
CA LEU A 60 2.31 -2.53 -8.64
C LEU A 60 3.78 -2.33 -9.02
N ILE A 61 4.53 -1.54 -8.25
CA ILE A 61 5.97 -1.31 -8.44
C ILE A 61 6.73 -2.62 -8.32
N ALA A 62 6.50 -3.40 -7.27
CA ALA A 62 7.16 -4.70 -7.08
C ALA A 62 6.90 -5.66 -8.25
N ARG A 63 5.67 -5.68 -8.80
CA ARG A 63 5.33 -6.48 -9.99
C ARG A 63 6.05 -6.01 -11.26
N LEU A 64 6.24 -4.71 -11.41
CA LEU A 64 6.98 -4.14 -12.56
C LEU A 64 8.47 -4.46 -12.49
N GLN A 65 9.06 -4.50 -11.29
CA GLN A 65 10.46 -4.84 -11.06
C GLN A 65 10.77 -6.34 -11.18
N ALA A 66 9.77 -7.21 -11.04
CA ALA A 66 9.92 -8.66 -11.17
C ALA A 66 9.89 -9.18 -12.61
N ARG A 67 9.74 -8.29 -13.61
CA ARG A 67 9.75 -8.60 -15.04
C ARG A 67 11.11 -8.30 -15.66
#